data_AF-A0A3M8B0X9-F1
#
_entry.id   AF-A0A3M8B0X9-F1
#
_cell.length_a   1.000
_cell.length_b   1.000
_cell.length_c   1.000
_cell.angle_alpha   90.00
_cell.angle_beta   90.00
_cell.angle_gamma   90.00
#
_symmetry.space_group_name_H-M   'P 1'
#
loop_
_entity.id
_entity.type
_entity.pdbx_description
1 polymer ?
#
loop_
_entity_poly.entity_id
_entity_poly.type
_entity_poly.pdbx_seq_one_letter_code
_entity_poly.pdbx_strand_id
1 'polypeptide(L)' 'MSHKFEHAKKYNVKNMFFSLPAQLAAVLFLAGIVLYTTLFSGYAPVHDSLHELRHALMFIPCH' A
#
# COMPACT_ATOMS: atom_id res chain seq x y z
N MET A 1 38.26 35.86 -9.75
CA MET A 1 38.06 34.42 -9.47
C MET A 1 36.57 34.15 -9.37
N SER A 2 36.09 33.29 -10.25
CA SER A 2 34.69 32.98 -10.51
C SER A 2 34.28 31.80 -9.63
N HIS A 3 33.23 31.93 -8.83
CA HIS A 3 32.49 30.78 -8.31
C HIS A 3 31.00 31.13 -8.24
N LYS A 4 30.31 30.90 -9.37
CA LYS A 4 28.86 30.86 -9.44
C LYS A 4 28.40 29.55 -8.77
N PHE A 5 27.80 29.65 -7.60
CA PHE A 5 27.09 28.54 -6.99
C PHE A 5 25.71 28.40 -7.64
N GLU A 6 25.68 27.84 -8.85
CA GLU A 6 24.45 27.35 -9.47
C GLU A 6 24.02 26.04 -8.77
N HIS A 7 23.48 26.16 -7.57
CA HIS A 7 22.60 25.12 -7.04
C HIS A 7 21.21 25.32 -7.64
N ALA A 8 21.09 25.04 -8.94
CA ALA A 8 19.81 24.87 -9.60
C ALA A 8 19.14 23.60 -9.07
N LYS A 9 18.54 23.70 -7.87
CA LYS A 9 17.59 22.71 -7.36
C LYS A 9 16.33 22.87 -8.21
N LYS A 10 16.36 22.31 -9.42
CA LYS A 10 15.22 22.20 -10.33
C LYS A 10 14.24 21.22 -9.70
N TYR A 11 13.47 21.70 -8.73
CA TYR A 11 12.43 20.92 -8.06
C TYR A 11 11.46 20.45 -9.13
N ASN A 12 11.54 19.15 -9.41
CA ASN A 12 10.73 18.46 -10.38
C ASN A 12 9.32 18.29 -9.80
N VAL A 13 8.59 19.40 -9.71
CA VAL A 13 7.21 19.46 -9.22
C VAL A 13 6.26 18.62 -10.08
N LYS A 14 6.60 18.38 -11.36
CA LYS A 14 5.87 17.45 -12.23
C LYS A 14 5.98 16.01 -11.74
N ASN A 15 7.16 15.58 -11.31
CA ASN A 15 7.34 14.26 -10.69
C ASN A 15 6.66 14.15 -9.33
N MET A 16 6.48 15.25 -8.60
CA MET A 16 5.80 15.24 -7.29
C MET A 16 4.31 14.95 -7.43
N PHE A 17 3.62 15.61 -8.37
CA PHE A 17 2.20 15.30 -8.68
C PHE A 17 2.00 13.93 -9.32
N PHE A 18 2.99 13.41 -10.05
CA PHE A 18 2.94 12.04 -10.60
C PHE A 18 3.28 10.96 -9.55
N SER A 19 4.09 11.31 -8.55
CA SER A 19 4.51 10.39 -7.49
C SER A 19 3.43 10.14 -6.45
N LEU A 20 2.54 11.11 -6.20
CA LEU A 20 1.45 10.95 -5.22
C LEU A 20 0.48 9.81 -5.58
N PRO A 21 -0.13 9.75 -6.79
CA PRO A 21 -0.99 8.63 -7.15
C PRO A 21 -0.23 7.31 -7.22
N ALA A 22 1.05 7.32 -7.64
CA ALA A 22 1.88 6.13 -7.67
C ALA A 22 2.21 5.59 -6.27
N GLN A 23 2.50 6.47 -5.31
CA GLN A 23 2.68 6.11 -3.90
C GLN A 23 1.39 5.60 -3.28
N LEU A 24 0.26 6.26 -3.55
CA LEU A 24 -1.04 5.84 -3.05
C LEU A 24 -1.43 4.46 -3.61
N ALA A 25 -1.21 4.23 -4.90
CA ALA A 25 -1.42 2.94 -5.55
C ALA A 25 -0.50 1.86 -4.95
N ALA A 26 0.78 2.18 -4.70
CA ALA A 26 1.71 1.24 -4.08
C ALA A 26 1.29 0.87 -2.65
N VAL A 27 0.85 1.85 -1.85
CA VAL A 27 0.33 1.61 -0.49
C VAL A 27 -0.95 0.79 -0.52
N LEU A 28 -1.90 1.11 -1.39
CA LEU A 28 -3.14 0.34 -1.55
C LEU A 28 -2.86 -1.08 -2.03
N PHE A 29 -1.91 -1.25 -2.93
CA PHE A 29 -1.51 -2.56 -3.44
C PHE A 29 -0.87 -3.41 -2.34
N LEU A 30 0.05 -2.84 -1.56
CA LEU A 30 0.64 -3.51 -0.40
C LEU A 30 -0.41 -3.84 0.66
N ALA A 31 -1.31 -2.90 0.97
CA ALA A 31 -2.41 -3.13 1.90
C ALA A 31 -3.33 -4.25 1.42
N GLY A 32 -3.63 -4.30 0.12
CA GLY A 32 -4.43 -5.37 -0.48
C GLY A 32 -3.75 -6.74 -0.37
N ILE A 33 -2.44 -6.83 -0.60
CA ILE A 33 -1.67 -8.07 -0.42
C ILE A 33 -1.69 -8.52 1.05
N VAL A 34 -1.44 -7.60 1.98
CA VAL A 34 -1.48 -7.91 3.41
C VAL A 34 -2.87 -8.39 3.81
N LEU A 35 -3.92 -7.66 3.44
CA LEU A 35 -5.30 -8.08 3.73
C LEU A 35 -5.63 -9.44 3.12
N TYR A 36 -5.25 -9.68 1.87
CA TYR A 36 -5.47 -10.97 1.20
C TYR A 36 -4.75 -12.11 1.93
N THR A 37 -3.47 -11.92 2.25
CA THR A 37 -2.67 -12.93 2.96
C THR A 37 -3.16 -13.18 4.37
N THR A 38 -3.62 -12.15 5.09
CA THR A 38 -4.17 -12.31 6.45
C THR A 38 -5.54 -12.96 6.41
N LEU A 39 -6.42 -12.55 5.48
CA LEU A 39 -7.72 -13.21 5.30
C LEU A 39 -7.49 -14.67 4.98
N PHE A 40 -6.67 -15.01 3.99
CA PHE A 40 -6.38 -16.38 3.57
C PHE A 40 -5.34 -17.12 4.41
N SER A 41 -4.91 -16.56 5.54
CA SER A 41 -3.94 -17.20 6.41
C SER A 41 -4.56 -18.43 7.09
N GLY A 42 -3.82 -19.55 7.10
CA GLY A 42 -4.16 -20.75 7.87
C GLY A 42 -3.68 -20.73 9.32
N TYR A 43 -3.10 -19.61 9.79
CA TYR A 43 -2.58 -19.51 11.15
C TYR A 43 -3.72 -19.29 12.15
N ALA A 44 -3.96 -20.25 13.04
CA ALA A 44 -5.13 -20.32 13.92
C ALA A 44 -5.58 -18.99 14.59
N PRO A 45 -4.71 -18.21 15.28
CA PRO A 45 -5.17 -16.99 15.94
C PRO A 45 -5.51 -15.85 14.98
N VAL A 46 -4.88 -15.81 13.80
CA VAL A 46 -5.18 -14.81 12.76
C VAL A 46 -6.42 -15.24 11.98
N HIS A 47 -6.54 -16.54 11.69
CA HIS A 47 -7.69 -17.12 11.05
C HIS A 47 -8.94 -16.90 11.89
N ASP A 48 -8.97 -17.26 13.17
CA ASP A 48 -10.15 -17.05 14.04
C ASP A 48 -10.58 -15.58 14.10
N SER A 49 -9.62 -14.67 14.28
CA SER A 49 -9.89 -13.23 14.35
C SER A 49 -10.49 -12.67 13.06
N LEU A 50 -10.11 -13.22 11.91
CA LEU A 50 -10.56 -12.78 10.59
C LEU A 50 -11.66 -13.66 9.99
N HIS A 51 -11.98 -14.79 10.60
CA HIS A 51 -13.01 -15.72 10.17
C HIS A 51 -14.38 -15.07 10.30
N GLU A 52 -14.65 -14.38 11.42
CA GLU A 52 -15.89 -13.62 11.61
C GLU A 52 -16.01 -12.47 10.60
N LEU A 53 -14.89 -11.79 10.30
CA LEU A 53 -14.85 -10.75 9.26
C LEU A 53 -15.12 -11.32 7.86
N ARG A 54 -14.61 -12.52 7.56
CA ARG A 54 -14.87 -13.22 6.29
C ARG A 54 -16.34 -13.61 6.14
N HIS A 55 -16.96 -14.10 7.21
CA HIS A 55 -18.39 -14.39 7.25
C HIS A 55 -19.23 -13.12 7.04
N ALA A 56 -18.89 -12.02 7.71
CA ALA A 56 -19.57 -10.74 7.53
C ALA A 56 -19.43 -10.16 6.12
N LEU A 57 -18.29 -10.40 5.46
CA LEU A 57 -18.05 -9.92 4.10
C LEU A 57 -18.83 -10.71 3.04
N MET A 58 -19.30 -11.94 3.36
CA MET A 58 -19.93 -12.89 2.42
C MET A 58 -19.15 -13.15 1.11
N PHE A 59 -17.91 -12.66 1.03
CA PHE A 59 -17.13 -12.56 -0.20
C PHE A 59 -16.18 -13.75 -0.35
N ILE A 60 -15.83 -14.41 0.76
CA ILE A 60 -14.86 -15.48 0.80
C ILE A 60 -15.56 -16.73 1.35
N PRO A 61 -15.70 -17.80 0.54
CA PRO A 61 -16.29 -19.04 1.01
C PRO A 61 -15.43 -19.60 2.15
N CYS A 62 -16.06 -19.80 3.30
CA CYS A 62 -15.51 -20.44 4.49
C CYS A 62 -16.19 -21.80 4.64
N HIS A 63 -15.45 -22.82 5.08
CA HIS A 63 -15.96 -24.20 5.23
C HIS A 63 -16.94 -24.31 6.39
#